data_AF-A0A3G2C7H8-F1
#
_entry.id   AF-A0A3G2C7H8-F1
#
_cell.length_a   1.000
_cell.length_b   1.000
_cell.length_c   1.000
_cell.angle_alpha   90.00
_cell.angle_beta   90.00
_cell.angle_gamma   90.00
#
_symmetry.space_group_name_H-M   'P 1'
#
loop_
_entity.id
_entity.type
_entity.pdbx_description
1 polymer ?
#
loop_
_entity_poly.entity_id
_entity_poly.type
_entity_poly.pdbx_seq_one_letter_code
_entity_poly.pdbx_strand_id
1 'polypeptide(L)'
;YVEMLPSAGQQTIAEGLWTWQLIPVNIRNGRFDLWLPSSSSINPQTRFLVADPETSLTIPSTAFRPITVAAYDSNANQLASFSGQGFTALSLTKPDLAAPGVNITSTSVGGGYNARSGTSMATPFVTGSAALLMQYGIIQGNDPFLYGQKIKAWLIRGARPLPALRTYPNPQIGWGVLCLKDSLS
;
A
#
# COMPACT_ATOMS: atom_id res chain seq x y z
N TYR A 1 8.92 -17.34 11.19
CA TYR A 1 9.90 -16.26 11.02
C TYR A 1 11.27 -16.91 11.01
N VAL A 2 12.09 -16.61 10.01
CA VAL A 2 13.47 -17.10 9.96
C VAL A 2 14.37 -15.89 10.11
N GLU A 3 15.29 -15.96 11.07
CA GLU A 3 16.27 -14.92 11.34
C GLU A 3 17.65 -15.40 10.88
N MET A 4 18.35 -14.57 10.10
CA MET A 4 19.75 -14.81 9.80
C MET A 4 20.60 -14.01 10.77
N LEU A 5 21.49 -14.69 11.50
CA LEU A 5 22.45 -14.07 12.39
C LEU A 5 23.85 -14.21 11.80
N PRO A 6 24.74 -13.21 11.97
CA PRO A 6 26.15 -13.34 11.64
C PRO A 6 26.78 -14.56 12.33
N SER A 7 27.78 -15.16 11.70
CA SER A 7 28.60 -16.16 12.38
C SER A 7 29.31 -15.55 13.58
N ALA A 8 29.61 -16.36 14.60
CA ALA A 8 30.24 -15.88 15.83
C ALA A 8 31.52 -15.06 15.51
N GLY A 9 31.54 -13.81 15.97
CA GLY A 9 32.65 -12.86 15.72
C GLY A 9 32.49 -11.94 14.50
N GLN A 10 31.41 -12.07 13.72
CA GLN A 10 31.08 -11.14 12.63
C GLN A 10 29.98 -10.16 13.02
N GLN A 11 30.08 -8.93 12.53
CA GLN A 11 29.07 -7.88 12.76
C GLN A 11 27.96 -7.87 11.68
N THR A 12 28.19 -8.53 10.55
CA THR A 12 27.30 -8.54 9.38
C THR A 12 27.19 -9.94 8.78
N ILE A 13 26.11 -10.21 8.06
CA ILE A 13 25.95 -11.43 7.25
C ILE A 13 26.86 -11.32 6.01
N ALA A 14 27.49 -12.41 5.61
CA ALA A 14 28.34 -12.44 4.42
C ALA A 14 27.56 -12.09 3.15
N GLU A 15 28.13 -11.22 2.32
CA GLU A 15 27.58 -10.88 1.02
C GLU A 15 27.67 -12.05 0.04
N GLY A 16 26.69 -12.18 -0.86
CA GLY A 16 26.70 -13.22 -1.89
C GLY A 16 25.32 -13.74 -2.26
N LEU A 17 25.33 -14.78 -3.10
CA LEU A 17 24.12 -15.49 -3.53
C LEU A 17 23.73 -16.52 -2.48
N TRP A 18 22.66 -16.26 -1.73
CA TRP A 18 22.12 -17.20 -0.76
C TRP A 18 21.00 -18.03 -1.38
N THR A 19 21.12 -19.35 -1.26
CA THR A 19 20.11 -20.29 -1.77
C THR A 19 19.35 -20.93 -0.62
N TRP A 20 18.02 -20.89 -0.69
CA TRP A 20 17.14 -21.55 0.26
C TRP A 20 16.44 -22.71 -0.44
N GLN A 21 16.67 -23.92 0.04
CA GLN A 21 15.99 -25.12 -0.45
C GLN A 21 14.92 -25.54 0.55
N LEU A 22 13.65 -25.34 0.18
CA LEU A 22 12.51 -25.80 0.96
C LEU A 22 12.17 -27.23 0.52
N ILE A 23 12.45 -28.21 1.38
CA ILE A 23 12.13 -29.62 1.13
C ILE A 23 10.90 -29.97 1.95
N PRO A 24 9.73 -30.15 1.33
CA PRO A 24 8.51 -30.45 2.05
C PRO A 24 8.50 -31.89 2.57
N VAL A 25 8.20 -32.06 3.87
CA VAL A 25 8.07 -33.39 4.51
C VAL A 25 6.61 -33.85 4.55
N ASN A 26 5.65 -32.92 4.69
CA ASN A 26 4.22 -33.19 4.62
C ASN A 26 3.48 -31.92 4.17
N ILE A 27 2.64 -32.01 3.13
CA ILE A 27 2.01 -30.87 2.47
C ILE A 27 0.50 -31.02 2.52
N ARG A 28 -0.22 -29.97 2.96
CA ARG A 28 -1.67 -29.87 2.80
C ARG A 28 -2.10 -29.06 1.57
N ASN A 29 -1.63 -27.82 1.43
CA ASN A 29 -2.06 -26.91 0.35
C ASN A 29 -0.93 -26.38 -0.56
N GLY A 30 0.34 -26.68 -0.27
CA GLY A 30 1.49 -26.40 -1.15
C GLY A 30 1.93 -24.93 -1.31
N ARG A 31 1.12 -23.95 -0.87
CA ARG A 31 1.46 -22.53 -0.95
C ARG A 31 2.33 -22.09 0.24
N PHE A 32 3.42 -21.39 -0.04
CA PHE A 32 4.24 -20.67 0.93
C PHE A 32 4.62 -19.30 0.36
N ASP A 33 4.72 -18.31 1.23
CA ASP A 33 5.09 -16.94 0.87
C ASP A 33 6.27 -16.51 1.76
N LEU A 34 7.27 -15.86 1.17
CA LEU A 34 8.47 -15.35 1.85
C LEU A 34 8.54 -13.84 1.69
N TRP A 35 8.72 -13.12 2.80
CA TRP A 35 8.87 -11.66 2.79
C TRP A 35 10.22 -11.27 3.37
N LEU A 36 10.87 -10.30 2.74
CA LEU A 36 11.99 -9.58 3.36
C LEU A 36 11.45 -8.41 4.21
N PRO A 37 12.14 -8.04 5.30
CA PRO A 37 11.88 -6.80 6.01
C PRO A 37 11.92 -5.56 5.09
N SER A 38 11.36 -4.44 5.54
CA SER A 38 11.34 -3.20 4.76
C SER A 38 12.75 -2.76 4.34
N SER A 39 12.87 -2.18 3.14
CA SER A 39 14.15 -1.71 2.56
C SER A 39 14.89 -0.65 3.38
N SER A 40 14.26 -0.10 4.43
CA SER A 40 14.86 0.78 5.42
C SER A 40 15.83 0.07 6.39
N SER A 41 15.75 -1.25 6.48
CA SER A 41 16.48 -2.06 7.47
C SER A 41 17.43 -3.07 6.82
N ILE A 42 17.58 -3.03 5.50
CA ILE A 42 18.40 -3.96 4.73
C ILE A 42 19.17 -3.18 3.66
N ASN A 43 20.37 -3.65 3.31
CA ASN A 43 21.13 -3.14 2.16
C ASN A 43 20.23 -3.17 0.88
N PRO A 44 20.20 -2.09 0.06
CA PRO A 44 19.47 -2.04 -1.21
C PRO A 44 19.72 -3.19 -2.19
N GLN A 45 20.84 -3.89 -2.07
CA GLN A 45 21.21 -5.04 -2.90
C GLN A 45 20.59 -6.36 -2.42
N THR A 46 20.04 -6.42 -1.20
CA THR A 46 19.40 -7.61 -0.66
C THR A 46 17.98 -7.75 -1.22
N ARG A 47 17.82 -8.66 -2.16
CA ARG A 47 16.55 -8.93 -2.86
C ARG A 47 16.45 -10.40 -3.24
N PHE A 48 15.24 -10.90 -3.43
CA PHE A 48 15.04 -12.19 -4.09
C PHE A 48 15.40 -12.07 -5.58
N LEU A 49 16.06 -13.10 -6.14
CA LEU A 49 16.46 -13.15 -7.56
C LEU A 49 15.26 -13.30 -8.50
N VAL A 50 14.22 -13.99 -8.02
CA VAL A 50 12.90 -14.11 -8.65
C VAL A 50 11.89 -13.66 -7.62
N ALA A 51 11.50 -12.39 -7.68
CA ALA A 51 10.48 -11.82 -6.81
C ALA A 51 9.12 -11.89 -7.53
N ASP A 52 8.11 -12.43 -6.85
CA ASP A 52 6.73 -12.31 -7.29
C ASP A 52 6.22 -10.91 -6.88
N PRO A 53 5.87 -10.01 -7.82
CA PRO A 53 5.35 -8.70 -7.50
C PRO A 53 3.97 -8.73 -6.84
N GLU A 54 3.26 -9.87 -6.86
CA GLU A 54 1.86 -9.98 -6.39
C GLU A 54 1.68 -9.93 -4.87
N THR A 55 2.76 -9.92 -4.08
CA THR A 55 2.69 -9.96 -2.60
C THR A 55 3.44 -8.83 -1.88
N SER A 56 3.70 -7.71 -2.56
CA SER A 56 4.46 -6.58 -1.99
C SER A 56 3.67 -5.68 -1.03
N LEU A 57 2.48 -6.08 -0.61
CA LEU A 57 1.66 -5.37 0.38
C LEU A 57 2.23 -5.58 1.78
N THR A 58 2.73 -4.52 2.40
CA THR A 58 3.22 -4.56 3.79
C THR A 58 2.06 -4.83 4.76
N ILE A 59 2.23 -5.76 5.71
CA ILE A 59 1.30 -5.91 6.85
C ILE A 59 1.28 -4.57 7.61
N PRO A 60 0.11 -3.96 7.94
CA PRO A 60 -1.25 -4.52 8.02
C PRO A 60 -2.13 -4.29 6.78
N SER A 61 -1.57 -3.91 5.64
CA SER A 61 -2.31 -3.59 4.40
C SER A 61 -3.06 -4.78 3.79
N THR A 62 -2.81 -6.00 4.28
CA THR A 62 -3.53 -7.25 3.97
C THR A 62 -4.79 -7.45 4.83
N ALA A 63 -5.01 -6.65 5.87
CA ALA A 63 -6.22 -6.76 6.69
C ALA A 63 -7.44 -6.25 5.92
N PHE A 64 -8.56 -6.96 6.04
CA PHE A 64 -9.83 -6.61 5.38
C PHE A 64 -10.36 -5.23 5.82
N ARG A 65 -10.09 -4.83 7.07
CA ARG A 65 -10.66 -3.65 7.70
C ARG A 65 -10.03 -2.31 7.30
N PRO A 66 -8.69 -2.13 7.27
CA PRO A 66 -8.08 -0.86 6.87
C PRO A 66 -8.39 -0.51 5.41
N ILE A 67 -8.28 0.79 5.13
CA ILE A 67 -8.26 1.34 3.77
C ILE A 67 -6.80 1.31 3.31
N THR A 68 -6.52 0.53 2.28
CA THR A 68 -5.20 0.39 1.67
C THR A 68 -5.09 1.35 0.50
N VAL A 69 -4.02 2.13 0.47
CA VAL A 69 -3.87 3.26 -0.46
C VAL A 69 -2.65 3.06 -1.35
N ALA A 70 -2.88 3.01 -2.67
CA ALA A 70 -1.82 3.10 -3.67
C ALA A 70 -1.38 4.55 -3.92
N ALA A 71 -0.20 4.70 -4.51
CA ALA A 71 0.28 5.99 -5.00
C ALA A 71 0.15 6.08 -6.52
N TYR A 72 -0.30 7.24 -7.01
CA TYR A 72 -0.24 7.59 -8.42
C TYR A 72 0.39 8.97 -8.62
N ASP A 73 0.93 9.22 -9.81
CA ASP A 73 1.38 10.53 -10.27
C ASP A 73 0.18 11.31 -10.80
N SER A 74 -0.20 12.36 -10.07
CA SER A 74 -1.32 13.23 -10.44
C SER A 74 -1.05 14.14 -11.63
N ASN A 75 0.22 14.38 -11.99
CA ASN A 75 0.58 15.18 -13.16
C ASN A 75 0.53 14.31 -14.43
N ALA A 76 1.08 13.10 -14.35
CA ALA A 76 1.11 12.17 -15.48
C ALA A 76 -0.18 11.34 -15.62
N ASN A 77 -1.04 11.32 -14.60
CA ASN A 77 -2.19 10.41 -14.49
C ASN A 77 -1.79 8.94 -14.69
N GLN A 78 -0.70 8.54 -14.04
CA GLN A 78 -0.12 7.20 -14.15
C GLN A 78 0.14 6.61 -12.76
N LEU A 79 0.10 5.28 -12.65
CA LEU A 79 0.48 4.59 -11.43
C LEU A 79 1.94 4.90 -11.08
N ALA A 80 2.23 5.15 -9.80
CA ALA A 80 3.61 5.34 -9.37
C ALA A 80 4.38 4.00 -9.47
N SER A 81 5.57 4.02 -10.06
CA SER A 81 6.38 2.80 -10.29
C SER A 81 6.73 2.02 -9.02
N PHE A 82 6.73 2.70 -7.86
CA PHE A 82 6.99 2.12 -6.54
C PHE A 82 5.71 1.67 -5.80
N SER A 83 4.52 1.89 -6.36
CA SER A 83 3.27 1.49 -5.69
C SER A 83 3.16 -0.03 -5.67
N GLY A 84 2.99 -0.60 -4.48
CA GLY A 84 2.76 -2.05 -4.33
C GLY A 84 1.50 -2.48 -5.07
N GLN A 85 1.59 -3.62 -5.75
CA GLN A 85 0.49 -4.24 -6.51
C GLN A 85 0.19 -5.59 -5.88
N GLY A 86 -1.06 -6.05 -5.91
CA GLY A 86 -1.31 -7.45 -5.58
C GLY A 86 -2.71 -7.81 -5.14
N PHE A 87 -3.09 -9.05 -5.44
CA PHE A 87 -4.18 -9.72 -4.77
C PHE A 87 -3.70 -10.19 -3.39
N THR A 88 -4.49 -9.96 -2.35
CA THR A 88 -4.19 -10.59 -1.05
C THR A 88 -4.18 -12.12 -1.21
N ALA A 89 -3.51 -12.85 -0.30
CA ALA A 89 -3.52 -14.31 -0.26
C ALA A 89 -4.92 -14.95 -0.23
N LEU A 90 -5.97 -14.14 -0.01
CA LEU A 90 -7.39 -14.52 0.00
C LEU A 90 -8.17 -14.05 -1.25
N SER A 91 -7.51 -13.68 -2.35
CA SER A 91 -8.15 -13.15 -3.59
C SER A 91 -8.96 -11.86 -3.41
N LEU A 92 -8.77 -11.13 -2.31
CA LEU A 92 -9.36 -9.81 -2.15
C LEU A 92 -8.52 -8.80 -2.94
N THR A 93 -9.20 -7.99 -3.75
CA THR A 93 -8.54 -6.93 -4.54
C THR A 93 -8.05 -5.85 -3.59
N LYS A 94 -6.73 -5.66 -3.55
CA LYS A 94 -6.05 -4.55 -2.89
C LYS A 94 -5.11 -3.89 -3.90
N PRO A 95 -4.79 -2.59 -3.75
CA PRO A 95 -5.27 -1.62 -2.76
C PRO A 95 -6.79 -1.33 -2.89
N ASP A 96 -7.40 -0.60 -1.95
CA ASP A 96 -8.83 -0.20 -2.08
C ASP A 96 -8.98 0.95 -3.08
N LEU A 97 -8.07 1.92 -3.04
CA LEU A 97 -8.02 3.08 -3.95
C LEU A 97 -6.60 3.65 -4.01
N ALA A 98 -6.34 4.56 -4.95
CA ALA A 98 -5.08 5.29 -5.06
C ALA A 98 -5.23 6.78 -4.75
N ALA A 99 -4.17 7.43 -4.29
CA ALA A 99 -4.11 8.87 -4.06
C ALA A 99 -2.77 9.45 -4.54
N PRO A 100 -2.66 10.79 -4.72
CA PRO A 100 -1.43 11.40 -5.20
C PRO A 100 -0.25 11.10 -4.27
N GLY A 101 0.81 10.53 -4.83
CA GLY A 101 1.97 10.10 -4.04
C GLY A 101 3.33 10.40 -4.69
N VAL A 102 3.36 11.09 -5.83
CA VAL A 102 4.61 11.45 -6.53
C VAL A 102 4.82 12.95 -6.44
N ASN A 103 6.03 13.37 -6.03
CA ASN A 103 6.45 14.77 -5.89
C ASN A 103 5.46 15.62 -5.07
N ILE A 104 4.99 15.06 -3.95
CA ILE A 104 4.07 15.75 -3.04
C ILE A 104 4.87 16.68 -2.14
N THR A 105 4.63 17.98 -2.28
CA THR A 105 5.20 19.02 -1.43
C THR A 105 4.51 19.04 -0.08
N SER A 106 5.26 18.76 0.99
CA SER A 106 4.77 18.78 2.37
C SER A 106 5.77 19.49 3.29
N THR A 107 5.33 19.83 4.49
CA THR A 107 6.17 20.41 5.54
C THR A 107 7.36 19.51 5.86
N SER A 108 8.51 20.13 6.12
CA SER A 108 9.76 19.44 6.47
C SER A 108 10.22 19.77 7.89
N VAL A 109 10.98 18.85 8.48
CA VAL A 109 11.69 19.09 9.74
C VAL A 109 12.65 20.27 9.56
N GLY A 110 12.68 21.18 10.53
CA GLY A 110 13.46 22.42 10.45
C GLY A 110 12.75 23.58 9.76
N GLY A 111 11.49 23.39 9.35
CA GLY A 111 10.69 24.40 8.64
C GLY A 111 10.75 24.24 7.12
N GLY A 112 9.92 25.04 6.43
CA GLY A 112 9.83 25.01 4.98
C GLY A 112 9.08 23.78 4.43
N TYR A 113 9.23 23.59 3.12
CA TYR A 113 8.53 22.57 2.35
C TYR A 113 9.50 21.77 1.50
N ASN A 114 9.29 20.46 1.44
CA ASN A 114 10.08 19.55 0.60
C ASN A 114 9.14 18.61 -0.16
N ALA A 115 9.46 18.36 -1.43
CA ALA A 115 8.76 17.37 -2.23
C ALA A 115 9.27 15.97 -1.91
N ARG A 116 8.35 15.04 -1.64
CA ARG A 116 8.65 13.62 -1.41
C ARG A 116 7.69 12.73 -2.21
N SER A 117 8.16 11.53 -2.54
CA SER A 117 7.39 10.52 -3.26
C SER A 117 7.27 9.25 -2.43
N GLY A 118 6.08 8.66 -2.36
CA GLY A 118 5.81 7.43 -1.63
C GLY A 118 4.33 7.19 -1.37
N THR A 119 3.95 5.94 -1.11
CA THR A 119 2.59 5.60 -0.59
C THR A 119 2.33 6.23 0.78
N SER A 120 3.39 6.54 1.53
CA SER A 120 3.34 7.36 2.75
C SER A 120 2.84 8.79 2.50
N MET A 121 2.98 9.33 1.28
CA MET A 121 2.43 10.63 0.89
C MET A 121 1.00 10.50 0.35
N ALA A 122 0.64 9.37 -0.25
CA ALA A 122 -0.73 9.10 -0.71
C ALA A 122 -1.71 8.85 0.45
N THR A 123 -1.26 8.12 1.47
CA THR A 123 -2.06 7.78 2.66
C THR A 123 -2.71 9.00 3.35
N PRO A 124 -1.99 10.11 3.67
CA PRO A 124 -2.59 11.25 4.35
C PRO A 124 -3.66 11.99 3.52
N PHE A 125 -3.65 11.91 2.18
CA PHE A 125 -4.77 12.45 1.37
C PHE A 125 -6.08 11.71 1.68
N VAL A 126 -6.01 10.38 1.79
CA VAL A 126 -7.16 9.54 2.12
C VAL A 126 -7.58 9.73 3.58
N THR A 127 -6.61 9.85 4.50
CA THR A 127 -6.89 10.16 5.92
C THR A 127 -7.59 11.51 6.09
N GLY A 128 -7.12 12.56 5.42
CA GLY A 128 -7.77 13.87 5.45
C GLY A 128 -9.16 13.85 4.85
N SER A 129 -9.36 13.12 3.75
CA SER A 129 -10.68 12.93 3.13
C SER A 129 -11.64 12.18 4.04
N ALA A 130 -11.17 11.13 4.72
CA ALA A 130 -11.95 10.42 5.74
C ALA A 130 -12.34 11.34 6.90
N ALA A 131 -11.43 12.20 7.37
CA ALA A 131 -11.75 13.17 8.43
C ALA A 131 -12.83 14.17 7.99
N LEU A 132 -12.80 14.64 6.74
CA LEU A 132 -13.84 15.51 6.19
C LEU A 132 -15.19 14.79 6.04
N LEU A 133 -15.19 13.52 5.62
CA LEU A 133 -16.40 12.69 5.62
C LEU A 133 -16.95 12.53 7.05
N MET A 134 -16.09 12.27 8.04
CA MET A 134 -16.52 12.17 9.45
C MET A 134 -17.08 13.50 9.96
N GLN A 135 -16.50 14.64 9.58
CA GLN A 135 -17.07 15.95 9.91
C GLN A 135 -18.46 16.12 9.29
N TYR A 136 -18.62 15.79 8.01
CA TYR A 136 -19.91 15.85 7.32
C TYR A 136 -20.96 14.92 7.95
N GLY A 137 -20.62 13.66 8.22
CA GLY A 137 -21.57 12.70 8.79
C GLY A 137 -21.85 12.95 10.28
N ILE A 138 -20.80 12.95 11.09
CA ILE A 138 -20.90 12.89 12.55
C ILE A 138 -21.13 14.28 13.14
N ILE A 139 -20.36 15.28 12.72
CA ILE A 139 -20.41 16.62 13.33
C ILE A 139 -21.58 17.45 12.76
N GLN A 140 -21.85 17.38 11.46
CA GLN A 140 -22.95 18.11 10.83
C GLN A 140 -24.29 17.33 10.87
N GLY A 141 -24.30 16.11 11.42
CA GLY A 141 -25.52 15.34 11.67
C GLY A 141 -26.13 14.63 10.46
N ASN A 142 -25.42 14.55 9.33
CA ASN A 142 -25.92 13.84 8.13
C ASN A 142 -25.92 12.32 8.30
N ASP A 143 -24.96 11.77 9.06
CA ASP A 143 -24.81 10.34 9.31
C ASP A 143 -23.90 10.10 10.56
N PRO A 144 -24.48 9.94 11.76
CA PRO A 144 -23.73 9.75 13.00
C PRO A 144 -22.84 8.50 13.02
N PHE A 145 -23.08 7.56 12.09
CA PHE A 145 -22.37 6.28 12.02
C PHE A 145 -21.41 6.21 10.80
N LEU A 146 -21.01 7.37 10.27
CA LEU A 146 -20.09 7.45 9.13
C LEU A 146 -18.63 7.18 9.55
N TYR A 147 -18.34 5.92 9.87
CA TYR A 147 -17.01 5.42 10.25
C TYR A 147 -16.75 3.99 9.74
N GLY A 148 -15.52 3.50 9.92
CA GLY A 148 -15.15 2.12 9.58
C GLY A 148 -15.37 1.79 8.10
N GLN A 149 -16.10 0.71 7.82
CA GLN A 149 -16.38 0.31 6.43
C GLN A 149 -17.30 1.30 5.69
N LYS A 150 -18.08 2.11 6.40
CA LYS A 150 -18.97 3.09 5.76
C LYS A 150 -18.16 4.19 5.07
N ILE A 151 -17.14 4.73 5.76
CA ILE A 151 -16.17 5.67 5.13
C ILE A 151 -15.50 5.03 3.92
N LYS A 152 -15.03 3.79 4.06
CA LYS A 152 -14.39 3.08 2.94
C LYS A 152 -15.33 3.00 1.74
N ALA A 153 -16.60 2.64 1.96
CA ALA A 153 -17.60 2.55 0.90
C ALA A 153 -17.86 3.91 0.22
N TRP A 154 -17.92 5.01 0.99
CA TRP A 154 -18.06 6.36 0.43
C TRP A 154 -16.88 6.74 -0.46
N LEU A 155 -15.66 6.48 0.01
CA LEU A 155 -14.44 6.79 -0.74
C LEU A 155 -14.29 5.92 -2.01
N ILE A 156 -14.66 4.64 -1.94
CA ILE A 156 -14.67 3.73 -3.10
C ILE A 156 -15.72 4.17 -4.11
N ARG A 157 -16.93 4.51 -3.65
CA ARG A 157 -18.03 4.97 -4.52
C ARG A 157 -17.66 6.24 -5.28
N GLY A 158 -16.95 7.17 -4.65
CA GLY A 158 -16.47 8.39 -5.27
C GLY A 158 -15.16 8.25 -6.04
N ALA A 159 -14.54 7.06 -6.08
CA ALA A 159 -13.27 6.88 -6.75
C ALA A 159 -13.42 7.02 -8.27
N ARG A 160 -12.47 7.71 -8.91
CA ARG A 160 -12.47 7.96 -10.36
C ARG A 160 -11.57 6.98 -11.09
N PRO A 161 -11.90 6.62 -12.35
CA PRO A 161 -10.99 5.85 -13.17
C PRO A 161 -9.75 6.69 -13.52
N LEU A 162 -8.65 5.98 -13.74
CA LEU A 162 -7.41 6.50 -14.28
C LEU A 162 -7.39 6.16 -15.77
N PRO A 163 -7.12 7.11 -16.70
CA PRO A 163 -7.25 6.87 -18.14
C PRO A 163 -6.47 5.67 -18.68
N ALA A 164 -5.31 5.36 -18.07
CA ALA A 164 -4.46 4.25 -18.47
C ALA A 164 -5.02 2.85 -18.11
N LEU A 165 -6.07 2.78 -17.28
CA LEU A 165 -6.64 1.54 -16.77
C LEU A 165 -8.11 1.42 -17.18
N ARG A 166 -8.53 0.22 -17.58
CA ARG A 166 -9.87 -0.02 -18.17
C ARG A 166 -10.78 -0.91 -17.33
N THR A 167 -10.23 -1.62 -16.34
CA THR A 167 -10.96 -2.60 -15.53
C THR A 167 -10.87 -2.24 -14.06
N TYR A 168 -11.99 -2.35 -13.35
CA TYR A 168 -12.12 -2.03 -11.93
C TYR A 168 -13.01 -3.06 -11.21
N PRO A 169 -12.69 -3.44 -9.96
CA PRO A 169 -11.45 -3.10 -9.29
C PRO A 169 -10.26 -3.82 -9.95
N ASN A 170 -9.04 -3.29 -9.80
CA ASN A 170 -7.81 -3.91 -10.31
C ASN A 170 -6.72 -3.93 -9.23
N PRO A 171 -5.71 -4.81 -9.35
CA PRO A 171 -4.64 -4.94 -8.35
C PRO A 171 -3.68 -3.74 -8.28
N GLN A 172 -3.81 -2.76 -9.17
CA GLN A 172 -2.91 -1.60 -9.24
C GLN A 172 -3.43 -0.41 -8.43
N ILE A 173 -4.71 -0.06 -8.59
CA ILE A 173 -5.33 1.09 -7.92
C ILE A 173 -6.67 0.76 -7.25
N GLY A 174 -7.04 -0.52 -7.14
CA GLY A 174 -8.30 -0.91 -6.54
C GLY A 174 -9.47 -0.39 -7.35
N TRP A 175 -10.35 0.37 -6.69
CA TRP A 175 -11.56 0.94 -7.28
C TRP A 175 -11.35 2.26 -8.04
N GLY A 176 -10.16 2.84 -7.98
CA GLY A 176 -9.88 4.10 -8.68
C GLY A 176 -9.00 5.05 -7.87
N VAL A 177 -8.89 6.30 -8.35
CA VAL A 177 -8.23 7.39 -7.64
C VAL A 177 -9.20 8.16 -6.76
N LEU A 178 -8.74 8.58 -5.59
CA LEU A 178 -9.50 9.37 -4.61
C LEU A 178 -10.16 10.61 -5.24
N CYS A 179 -11.48 10.75 -5.08
CA CYS A 179 -12.18 12.00 -5.32
C CYS A 179 -13.19 12.28 -4.19
N LEU A 180 -12.84 13.19 -3.29
CA LEU A 180 -13.70 13.54 -2.15
C LEU A 180 -15.01 14.21 -2.59
N LYS A 181 -14.97 15.04 -3.64
CA LYS A 181 -16.17 15.70 -4.18
C LYS A 181 -17.23 14.68 -4.60
N ASP A 182 -16.82 13.67 -5.36
CA ASP A 182 -17.73 12.62 -5.85
C ASP A 182 -18.10 11.63 -4.74
N SER A 183 -17.27 11.53 -3.70
CA SER A 183 -17.63 10.76 -2.50
C SER A 183 -18.79 11.40 -1.74
N LEU A 184 -18.93 12.73 -1.81
CA LEU A 184 -19.97 13.51 -1.11
C LEU A 184 -21.26 13.73 -1.93
N SER A 185 -21.31 13.29 -3.20
CA SER A 185 -22.46 13.42 -4.10
C SER A 185 -23.35 12.18 -4.12
#